data_AF-H8GUQ5-F1
#
_entry.id   AF-H8GUQ5-F1
#
_cell.length_a   1.000
_cell.length_b   1.000
_cell.length_c   1.000
_cell.angle_alpha   90.00
_cell.angle_beta   90.00
_cell.angle_gamma   90.00
#
_symmetry.space_group_name_H-M   'P 1'
#
loop_
_entity.id
_entity.type
_entity.pdbx_description
1 polymer ?
#
loop_
_entity_poly.entity_id
_entity_poly.type
_entity_poly.pdbx_seq_one_letter_code
_entity_poly.pdbx_strand_id
1 'polypeptide(L)'
;MSDLKAARLLAPPSLPRSVADAAVRDLTLGRLLVPPPPERSVAPAVLTDIAAARWLAPPPAPRPVAEAVLSELRLARQLAPPPPARSVAAATLTDIQGASVLGALSRPPLPRSVTPAVMARMVAFPPPEPAPTRPVLVIPTTMTPAALGVLAPAPNPAPLLLVGALLVGLVLMTLSTAWPNLAAGAVVLRTLLEQVSPLAGIGLALLLLTSVLVAWKPVPTVQRAGAGAFALSAVLALPALYHVAGGDGGLSIGRSVTVSGTVSGNVIAIGGDVRLGEKAQVGGEVITLLGDVYQAPGAQVDGRVNALLGHAPGDRSALQTAPPTGLGLATAAAFRPVLGWLGAAAWPQVFVVLTGGALLLLFVAGLAPGLARRQRHAPMRTLAMGVLMLALLAGPAAVLGLAGLLGPALLAVALAALLVATGLSVSLYDLGRALAHRVRLPVPDAVGALLGLSAFAASLSLPPLAFTLAVVGGAWGAGTLLLTRLPR
;
A
#
# COMPACT_ATOMS: atom_id res chain seq x y z
N MET A 1 60.44 61.94 24.51
CA MET A 1 59.43 62.50 23.58
C MET A 1 59.23 61.49 22.46
N SER A 2 58.30 60.52 22.61
CA SER A 2 57.74 59.73 21.48
C SER A 2 56.74 58.63 21.85
N ASP A 3 56.42 58.36 23.12
CA ASP A 3 55.52 57.21 23.45
C ASP A 3 54.25 57.51 24.26
N LEU A 4 53.93 58.78 24.53
CA LEU A 4 52.77 59.15 25.38
C LEU A 4 51.49 59.54 24.61
N LYS A 5 51.44 59.39 23.27
CA LYS A 5 50.26 59.76 22.47
C LYS A 5 49.33 58.59 22.08
N ALA A 6 49.71 57.33 22.32
CA ALA A 6 48.91 56.18 21.89
C ALA A 6 47.81 55.73 22.88
N ALA A 7 47.80 56.22 24.13
CA ALA A 7 46.88 55.74 25.17
C ALA A 7 45.51 56.46 25.24
N ARG A 8 45.18 57.35 24.31
CA ARG A 8 43.98 58.23 24.39
C ARG A 8 42.78 57.83 23.50
N LEU A 9 42.77 56.63 22.92
CA LEU A 9 41.71 56.17 22.00
C LEU A 9 40.91 54.93 22.47
N LEU A 10 40.95 54.59 23.74
CA LEU A 10 40.03 53.58 24.29
C LEU A 10 38.80 54.27 24.87
N ALA A 11 37.71 54.24 24.10
CA ALA A 11 36.40 54.64 24.58
C ALA A 11 36.04 53.82 25.83
N PRO A 12 35.45 54.44 26.87
CA PRO A 12 35.10 53.72 28.09
C PRO A 12 34.10 52.59 27.75
N PRO A 13 34.22 51.41 28.40
CA PRO A 13 33.29 50.32 28.18
C PRO A 13 31.88 50.79 28.51
N SER A 14 30.94 50.55 27.59
CA SER A 14 29.53 50.85 27.79
C SER A 14 29.06 50.16 29.07
N LEU A 15 28.57 50.94 30.03
CA LEU A 15 27.99 50.41 31.27
C LEU A 15 26.90 49.39 30.92
N PRO A 16 26.83 48.25 31.62
CA PRO A 16 25.83 47.22 31.37
C PRO A 16 24.45 47.85 31.50
N ARG A 17 23.65 47.75 30.42
CA ARG A 17 22.26 48.22 30.42
C ARG A 17 21.53 47.53 31.57
N SER A 18 20.88 48.34 32.41
CA SER A 18 20.10 47.88 33.55
C SER A 18 19.11 46.80 33.11
N VAL A 19 19.27 45.60 33.64
CA VAL A 19 18.37 44.46 33.41
C VAL A 19 17.02 44.66 34.12
N ALA A 20 16.90 45.70 34.96
CA ALA A 20 15.69 46.00 35.71
C ALA A 20 14.51 46.29 34.79
N ASP A 21 14.71 47.02 33.68
CA ASP A 21 13.61 47.36 32.77
C ASP A 21 13.10 46.14 31.99
N ALA A 22 13.99 45.20 31.67
CA ALA A 22 13.61 43.93 31.05
C ALA A 22 12.85 43.02 32.05
N ALA A 23 13.33 42.95 33.29
CA ALA A 23 12.68 42.19 34.35
C ALA A 23 11.30 42.76 34.73
N VAL A 24 11.16 44.09 34.76
CA VAL A 24 9.87 44.76 35.01
C VAL A 24 8.90 44.48 33.86
N ARG A 25 9.36 44.51 32.60
CA ARG A 25 8.51 44.12 31.46
C ARG A 25 8.03 42.69 31.56
N ASP A 26 8.91 41.74 31.82
CA ASP A 26 8.53 40.32 31.93
C ASP A 26 7.56 40.08 33.11
N LEU A 27 7.74 40.75 34.24
CA LEU A 27 6.80 40.67 35.37
C LEU A 27 5.43 41.29 35.03
N THR A 28 5.39 42.39 34.29
CA THR A 28 4.12 42.97 33.83
C THR A 28 3.42 42.08 32.80
N LEU A 29 4.17 41.44 31.90
CA LEU A 29 3.62 40.51 30.91
C LEU A 29 3.12 39.23 31.57
N GLY A 30 3.82 38.71 32.57
CA GLY A 30 3.38 37.57 33.39
C GLY A 30 2.10 37.85 34.18
N ARG A 31 1.91 39.10 34.66
CA ARG A 31 0.66 39.51 35.32
C ARG A 31 -0.53 39.63 34.36
N LEU A 32 -0.29 40.01 33.11
CA LEU A 32 -1.33 40.07 32.07
C LEU A 32 -1.69 38.69 31.51
N LEU A 33 -0.79 37.71 31.65
CA LEU A 33 -0.99 36.32 31.22
C LEU A 33 -1.50 35.41 32.35
N VAL A 34 -1.90 35.95 33.50
CA VAL A 34 -2.54 35.15 34.55
C VAL A 34 -3.83 34.57 33.97
N PRO A 35 -3.92 33.23 33.78
CA PRO A 35 -5.13 32.63 33.26
C PRO A 35 -6.28 32.90 34.23
N PRO A 36 -7.50 33.17 33.72
CA PRO A 36 -8.66 33.37 34.58
C PRO A 36 -8.81 32.16 35.51
N PRO A 37 -9.16 32.38 36.80
CA PRO A 37 -9.37 31.28 37.73
C PRO A 37 -10.40 30.32 37.12
N PRO A 38 -10.14 29.00 37.13
CA PRO A 38 -11.06 28.05 36.51
C PRO A 38 -12.41 28.13 37.21
N GLU A 39 -13.43 28.60 36.49
CA GLU A 39 -14.77 28.90 37.05
C GLU A 39 -15.52 27.66 37.56
N ARG A 40 -15.03 26.45 37.29
CA ARG A 40 -15.63 25.22 37.77
C ARG A 40 -14.57 24.20 38.15
N SER A 41 -14.77 23.60 39.34
CA SER A 41 -13.99 22.48 39.83
C SER A 41 -13.96 21.36 38.78
N VAL A 42 -12.76 20.88 38.46
CA VAL A 42 -12.51 19.77 37.54
C VAL A 42 -12.70 18.40 38.22
N ALA A 43 -12.91 18.39 39.54
CA ALA A 43 -13.11 17.18 40.34
C ALA A 43 -14.24 16.25 39.83
N PRO A 44 -15.44 16.73 39.41
CA PRO A 44 -16.46 15.85 38.87
C PRO A 44 -16.08 15.24 37.50
N ALA A 45 -15.30 15.95 36.68
CA ALA A 45 -14.79 15.43 35.41
C ALA A 45 -13.71 14.35 35.63
N VAL A 46 -12.83 14.56 36.61
CA VAL A 46 -11.81 13.57 36.99
C VAL A 46 -12.45 12.33 37.64
N LEU A 47 -13.51 12.50 38.45
CA LEU A 47 -14.25 11.37 39.01
C LEU A 47 -14.98 10.55 37.94
N THR A 48 -15.49 11.19 36.89
CA THR A 48 -16.10 10.48 35.75
C THR A 48 -15.06 9.74 34.92
N ASP A 49 -13.88 10.31 34.69
CA ASP A 49 -12.77 9.61 34.02
C ASP A 49 -12.22 8.43 34.85
N ILE A 50 -12.11 8.56 36.18
CA ILE A 50 -11.69 7.45 37.06
C ILE A 50 -12.74 6.33 37.06
N ALA A 51 -14.03 6.68 37.07
CA ALA A 51 -15.10 5.70 36.93
C ALA A 51 -15.02 5.00 35.56
N ALA A 52 -14.87 5.74 34.47
CA ALA A 52 -14.73 5.16 33.13
C ALA A 52 -13.49 4.26 33.00
N ALA A 53 -12.36 4.65 33.59
CA ALA A 53 -11.13 3.85 33.60
C ALA A 53 -11.29 2.53 34.39
N ARG A 54 -12.08 2.52 35.48
CA ARG A 54 -12.41 1.28 36.21
C ARG A 54 -13.28 0.33 35.39
N TRP A 55 -14.18 0.86 34.57
CA TRP A 55 -14.99 0.05 33.65
C TRP A 55 -14.19 -0.48 32.45
N LEU A 56 -13.08 0.18 32.11
CA LEU A 56 -12.15 -0.21 31.06
C LEU A 56 -10.97 -1.05 31.57
N ALA A 57 -10.98 -1.45 32.85
CA ALA A 57 -9.95 -2.34 33.38
C ALA A 57 -9.92 -3.64 32.55
N PRO A 58 -8.73 -4.10 32.12
CA PRO A 58 -8.63 -5.29 31.28
C PRO A 58 -9.27 -6.48 32.00
N PRO A 59 -10.00 -7.34 31.27
CA PRO A 59 -10.59 -8.55 31.87
C PRO A 59 -9.49 -9.38 32.54
N PRO A 60 -9.83 -10.12 33.62
CA PRO A 60 -8.88 -11.02 34.27
C PRO A 60 -8.25 -11.93 33.21
N ALA A 61 -6.93 -12.11 33.31
CA ALA A 61 -6.13 -12.80 32.30
C ALA A 61 -6.80 -14.12 31.87
N PRO A 62 -6.93 -14.39 30.56
CA PRO A 62 -7.59 -15.60 30.08
C PRO A 62 -6.88 -16.83 30.61
N ARG A 63 -7.66 -17.86 30.95
CA ARG A 63 -7.17 -19.19 31.31
C ARG A 63 -6.16 -19.67 30.25
N PRO A 64 -5.11 -20.42 30.66
CA PRO A 64 -4.02 -20.79 29.77
C PRO A 64 -4.54 -21.51 28.51
N VAL A 65 -4.25 -20.91 27.35
CA VAL A 65 -4.63 -21.39 26.01
C VAL A 65 -4.23 -22.85 25.76
N ALA A 66 -3.18 -23.33 26.46
CA ALA A 66 -2.74 -24.72 26.40
C ALA A 66 -3.84 -25.72 26.79
N GLU A 67 -4.71 -25.38 27.75
CA GLU A 67 -5.75 -26.28 28.24
C GLU A 67 -6.93 -26.37 27.26
N ALA A 68 -7.28 -25.25 26.63
CA ALA A 68 -8.29 -25.19 25.57
C ALA A 68 -7.84 -25.99 24.34
N VAL A 69 -6.59 -25.82 23.89
CA VAL A 69 -6.02 -26.54 22.74
C VAL A 69 -5.92 -28.04 23.00
N LEU A 70 -5.57 -28.47 24.22
CA LEU A 70 -5.55 -29.89 24.60
C LEU A 70 -6.96 -30.51 24.60
N SER A 71 -7.99 -29.75 24.97
CA SER A 71 -9.38 -30.20 24.95
C SER A 71 -9.89 -30.39 23.51
N GLU A 72 -9.59 -29.46 22.60
CA GLU A 72 -9.94 -29.57 21.18
C GLU A 72 -9.21 -30.71 20.48
N LEU A 73 -7.91 -30.90 20.75
CA LEU A 73 -7.14 -32.01 20.17
C LEU A 73 -7.66 -33.39 20.61
N ARG A 74 -8.14 -33.52 21.85
CA ARG A 74 -8.79 -34.76 22.32
C ARG A 74 -10.11 -35.00 21.60
N LEU A 75 -10.91 -33.96 21.44
CA LEU A 75 -12.24 -34.05 20.82
C LEU A 75 -12.12 -34.35 19.31
N ALA A 76 -11.13 -33.74 18.63
CA ALA A 76 -10.81 -34.02 17.23
C ALA A 76 -10.33 -35.47 17.01
N ARG A 77 -9.54 -36.04 17.94
CA ARG A 77 -9.12 -37.45 17.87
C ARG A 77 -10.27 -38.42 18.09
N GLN A 78 -11.26 -38.06 18.90
CA GLN A 78 -12.43 -38.91 19.16
C GLN A 78 -13.43 -38.91 17.99
N LEU A 79 -13.43 -37.85 17.16
CA LEU A 79 -14.35 -37.70 16.03
C LEU A 79 -13.76 -38.17 14.69
N ALA A 80 -12.49 -38.58 14.63
CA ALA A 80 -11.88 -39.06 13.40
C ALA A 80 -12.36 -40.49 13.07
N PRO A 81 -13.09 -40.71 11.95
CA PRO A 81 -13.50 -42.06 11.55
C PRO A 81 -12.28 -42.90 11.14
N PRO A 82 -12.31 -44.23 11.38
CA PRO A 82 -11.22 -45.11 10.96
C PRO A 82 -11.08 -45.08 9.43
N PRO A 83 -9.86 -44.96 8.89
CA PRO A 83 -9.65 -44.93 7.45
C PRO A 83 -10.01 -46.29 6.82
N PRO A 84 -10.56 -46.31 5.58
CA PRO A 84 -10.89 -47.54 4.89
C PRO A 84 -9.63 -48.35 4.57
N ALA A 85 -9.71 -49.66 4.79
CA ALA A 85 -8.62 -50.61 4.61
C ALA A 85 -8.16 -50.67 3.15
N ARG A 86 -7.07 -49.96 2.83
CA ARG A 86 -6.20 -50.26 1.69
C ARG A 86 -4.89 -50.84 2.22
N SER A 87 -4.43 -51.92 1.60
CA SER A 87 -3.27 -52.74 1.98
C SER A 87 -2.13 -51.92 2.61
N VAL A 88 -2.09 -51.95 3.95
CA VAL A 88 -1.15 -51.21 4.80
C VAL A 88 0.21 -51.92 4.84
N ALA A 89 0.26 -53.21 4.48
CA ALA A 89 1.44 -54.06 4.70
C ALA A 89 2.73 -53.57 4.02
N ALA A 90 2.64 -52.95 2.84
CA ALA A 90 3.82 -52.45 2.13
C ALA A 90 4.34 -51.12 2.71
N ALA A 91 3.43 -50.24 3.15
CA ALA A 91 3.77 -48.96 3.76
C ALA A 91 4.26 -49.14 5.21
N THR A 92 3.68 -50.07 5.98
CA THR A 92 4.19 -50.37 7.32
C THR A 92 5.53 -51.10 7.29
N LEU A 93 5.81 -51.93 6.30
CA LEU A 93 7.14 -52.54 6.16
C LEU A 93 8.24 -51.50 5.88
N THR A 94 7.93 -50.46 5.10
CA THR A 94 8.88 -49.36 4.83
C THR A 94 9.07 -48.46 6.05
N ASP A 95 8.00 -48.18 6.80
CA ASP A 95 8.11 -47.43 8.07
C ASP A 95 8.85 -48.21 9.16
N ILE A 96 8.65 -49.53 9.27
CA ILE A 96 9.35 -50.38 10.25
C ILE A 96 10.84 -50.49 9.90
N GLN A 97 11.20 -50.59 8.62
CA GLN A 97 12.60 -50.56 8.17
C GLN A 97 13.25 -49.19 8.37
N GLY A 98 12.50 -48.09 8.15
CA GLY A 98 13.00 -46.74 8.44
C GLY A 98 13.23 -46.50 9.94
N ALA A 99 12.32 -47.00 10.79
CA ALA A 99 12.42 -46.87 12.24
C ALA A 99 13.57 -47.71 12.85
N SER A 100 13.88 -48.87 12.28
CA SER A 100 15.01 -49.70 12.76
C SER A 100 16.37 -49.08 12.43
N VAL A 101 16.50 -48.42 11.27
CA VAL A 101 17.71 -47.67 10.89
C VAL A 101 17.93 -46.45 11.80
N LEU A 102 16.85 -45.75 12.18
CA LEU A 102 16.92 -44.64 13.13
C LEU A 102 17.17 -45.08 14.58
N GLY A 103 16.79 -46.30 14.95
CA GLY A 103 17.08 -46.90 16.26
C GLY A 103 18.53 -47.32 16.47
N ALA A 104 19.27 -47.58 15.38
CA ALA A 104 20.68 -47.96 15.42
C ALA A 104 21.63 -46.77 15.57
N LEU A 105 21.16 -45.54 15.38
CA LEU A 105 21.95 -44.33 15.62
C LEU A 105 22.06 -44.08 17.13
N SER A 106 23.28 -44.14 17.65
CA SER A 106 23.59 -43.90 19.06
C SER A 106 23.05 -42.53 19.48
N ARG A 107 22.03 -42.53 20.34
CA ARG A 107 21.42 -41.30 20.85
C ARG A 107 22.51 -40.46 21.55
N PRO A 108 22.72 -39.19 21.17
CA PRO A 108 23.61 -38.32 21.91
C PRO A 108 23.12 -38.20 23.35
N PRO A 109 24.02 -38.17 24.35
CA PRO A 109 23.64 -38.07 25.75
C PRO A 109 22.81 -36.81 25.95
N LEU A 110 21.59 -36.98 26.45
CA LEU A 110 20.70 -35.87 26.77
C LEU A 110 21.41 -34.92 27.75
N PRO A 111 21.40 -33.60 27.52
CA PRO A 111 22.00 -32.65 28.45
C PRO A 111 21.33 -32.79 29.82
N ARG A 112 22.16 -32.89 30.86
CA ARG A 112 21.70 -33.03 32.26
C ARG A 112 20.72 -31.89 32.58
N SER A 113 19.62 -32.27 33.22
CA SER A 113 18.58 -31.37 33.72
C SER A 113 19.19 -30.12 34.36
N VAL A 114 18.84 -28.94 33.85
CA VAL A 114 19.22 -27.62 34.38
C VAL A 114 18.38 -27.20 35.58
N THR A 115 17.34 -27.98 35.91
CA THR A 115 16.43 -27.74 37.03
C THR A 115 17.12 -27.61 38.39
N PRO A 116 18.17 -28.40 38.74
CA PRO A 116 18.88 -28.22 40.00
C PRO A 116 19.66 -26.91 40.05
N ALA A 117 20.22 -26.46 38.92
CA ALA A 117 20.98 -25.21 38.84
C ALA A 117 20.07 -23.98 38.97
N VAL A 118 18.85 -24.05 38.44
CA VAL A 118 17.85 -22.98 38.59
C VAL A 118 17.28 -22.96 40.02
N MET A 119 16.97 -24.12 40.61
CA MET A 119 16.51 -24.21 42.00
C MET A 119 17.58 -23.72 42.99
N ALA A 120 18.84 -24.08 42.79
CA ALA A 120 19.95 -23.57 43.59
C ALA A 120 20.09 -22.04 43.49
N ARG A 121 19.84 -21.46 42.32
CA ARG A 121 19.90 -20.01 42.11
C ARG A 121 18.72 -19.27 42.75
N MET A 122 17.53 -19.89 42.82
CA MET A 122 16.38 -19.31 43.51
C MET A 122 16.50 -19.37 45.03
N VAL A 123 17.12 -20.42 45.58
CA VAL A 123 17.36 -20.55 47.03
C VAL A 123 18.52 -19.67 47.50
N ALA A 124 19.46 -19.32 46.62
CA ALA A 124 20.57 -18.44 46.92
C ALA A 124 20.23 -16.93 46.93
N PHE A 125 18.98 -16.54 46.63
CA PHE A 125 18.54 -15.16 46.83
C PHE A 125 18.14 -14.97 48.31
N PRO A 126 18.93 -14.27 49.13
CA PRO A 126 18.51 -13.96 50.49
C PRO A 126 17.23 -13.10 50.44
N PRO A 127 16.30 -13.29 51.37
CA PRO A 127 15.14 -12.42 51.50
C PRO A 127 15.63 -10.97 51.66
N PRO A 128 14.97 -10.00 51.00
CA PRO A 128 15.38 -8.60 51.09
C PRO A 128 15.37 -8.16 52.55
N GLU A 129 16.54 -7.80 53.04
CA GLU A 129 16.76 -7.21 54.35
C GLU A 129 15.84 -5.98 54.48
N PRO A 130 15.09 -5.82 55.59
CA PRO A 130 14.18 -4.70 55.77
C PRO A 130 14.98 -3.40 55.72
N ALA A 131 14.81 -2.67 54.62
CA ALA A 131 15.52 -1.42 54.40
C ALA A 131 15.23 -0.43 55.55
N PRO A 132 16.27 0.24 56.09
CA PRO A 132 16.06 1.29 57.07
C PRO A 132 15.17 2.37 56.48
N THR A 133 14.18 2.79 57.27
CA THR A 133 13.22 3.87 56.99
C THR A 133 13.95 5.13 56.51
N ARG A 134 14.12 5.26 55.20
CA ARG A 134 14.58 6.50 54.59
C ARG A 134 13.44 7.53 54.64
N PRO A 135 13.75 8.80 54.93
CA PRO A 135 12.76 9.87 54.93
C PRO A 135 12.12 9.95 53.56
N VAL A 136 10.79 10.13 53.57
CA VAL A 136 9.93 10.29 52.41
C VAL A 136 10.45 11.45 51.57
N LEU A 137 11.20 11.11 50.51
CA LEU A 137 11.54 12.04 49.45
C LEU A 137 10.24 12.28 48.67
N VAL A 138 9.69 13.49 48.80
CA VAL A 138 8.59 13.97 47.96
C VAL A 138 9.06 13.92 46.52
N ILE A 139 8.68 12.86 45.80
CA ILE A 139 8.97 12.73 44.37
C ILE A 139 8.08 13.77 43.66
N PRO A 140 8.65 14.77 42.97
CA PRO A 140 7.85 15.70 42.19
C PRO A 140 7.08 14.93 41.12
N THR A 141 5.76 15.15 41.08
CA THR A 141 4.76 14.52 40.20
C THR A 141 4.91 14.88 38.71
N THR A 142 6.09 15.34 38.29
CA THR A 142 6.45 15.62 36.89
C THR A 142 7.34 14.52 36.31
N MET A 143 7.11 13.24 36.67
CA MET A 143 7.70 12.13 35.93
C MET A 143 6.91 11.93 34.64
N THR A 144 7.41 12.53 33.57
CA THR A 144 7.03 12.22 32.19
C THR A 144 7.12 10.70 31.97
N PRO A 145 6.12 10.07 31.32
CA PRO A 145 6.07 8.62 31.07
C PRO A 145 7.19 8.08 30.14
N ALA A 146 8.20 8.89 29.80
CA ALA A 146 9.37 8.48 29.04
C ALA A 146 10.39 7.66 29.86
N ALA A 147 10.33 7.67 31.20
CA ALA A 147 11.33 7.03 32.04
C ALA A 147 11.04 5.53 32.37
N LEU A 148 9.81 5.06 32.16
CA LEU A 148 9.52 3.63 32.18
C LEU A 148 9.84 3.05 30.79
N GLY A 149 11.14 2.93 30.52
CA GLY A 149 11.71 2.32 29.34
C GLY A 149 11.40 0.83 29.27
N VAL A 150 10.13 0.47 29.06
CA VAL A 150 9.78 -0.77 28.37
C VAL A 150 10.30 -0.57 26.96
N LEU A 151 11.55 -0.99 26.75
CA LEU A 151 12.16 -1.17 25.44
C LEU A 151 11.23 -2.06 24.64
N ALA A 152 10.30 -1.45 23.90
CA ALA A 152 9.55 -2.15 22.88
C ALA A 152 10.62 -2.81 21.99
N PRO A 153 10.61 -4.16 21.87
CA PRO A 153 11.63 -4.86 21.12
C PRO A 153 11.72 -4.23 19.73
N ALA A 154 12.94 -3.90 19.31
CA ALA A 154 13.16 -3.32 18.00
C ALA A 154 12.46 -4.20 16.95
N PRO A 155 11.57 -3.65 16.12
CA PRO A 155 10.78 -4.45 15.21
C PRO A 155 11.73 -5.17 14.24
N ASN A 156 11.59 -6.49 14.13
CA ASN A 156 12.39 -7.29 13.20
C ASN A 156 11.99 -6.93 11.75
N PRO A 157 12.90 -6.36 10.93
CA PRO A 157 12.57 -5.96 9.57
C PRO A 157 12.52 -7.14 8.59
N ALA A 158 12.96 -8.34 8.98
CA ALA A 158 13.10 -9.49 8.08
C ALA A 158 11.81 -9.86 7.31
N PRO A 159 10.61 -9.90 7.93
CA PRO A 159 9.37 -10.24 7.21
C PRO A 159 9.02 -9.20 6.14
N LEU A 160 9.24 -7.91 6.42
CA LEU A 160 8.99 -6.83 5.46
C LEU A 160 9.93 -6.92 4.26
N LEU A 161 11.21 -7.20 4.51
CA LEU A 161 12.19 -7.36 3.44
C LEU A 161 11.88 -8.57 2.57
N LEU A 162 11.47 -9.70 3.17
CA LEU A 162 11.14 -10.91 2.43
C LEU A 162 9.92 -10.71 1.52
N VAL A 163 8.83 -10.13 2.05
CA VAL A 163 7.64 -9.91 1.23
C VAL A 163 7.84 -8.76 0.24
N GLY A 164 8.58 -7.72 0.61
CA GLY A 164 9.01 -6.67 -0.32
C GLY A 164 9.82 -7.24 -1.49
N ALA A 165 10.79 -8.10 -1.21
CA ALA A 165 11.57 -8.80 -2.23
C ALA A 165 10.71 -9.74 -3.09
N LEU A 166 9.75 -10.45 -2.48
CA LEU A 166 8.81 -11.30 -3.21
C LEU A 166 7.96 -10.47 -4.18
N LEU A 167 7.40 -9.35 -3.74
CA LEU A 167 6.61 -8.45 -4.60
C LEU A 167 7.44 -7.89 -5.75
N VAL A 168 8.68 -7.46 -5.47
CA VAL A 168 9.61 -6.98 -6.51
C VAL A 168 9.98 -8.10 -7.47
N GLY A 169 10.25 -9.31 -6.98
CA GLY A 169 10.55 -10.47 -7.81
C GLY A 169 9.40 -10.86 -8.73
N LEU A 170 8.17 -10.84 -8.20
CA LEU A 170 6.95 -11.14 -8.96
C LEU A 170 6.70 -10.10 -10.05
N VAL A 171 6.97 -8.82 -9.77
CA VAL A 171 6.95 -7.72 -10.75
C VAL A 171 8.03 -7.87 -11.82
N LEU A 172 9.27 -8.20 -11.44
CA LEU A 172 10.36 -8.40 -12.40
C LEU A 172 10.12 -9.62 -13.29
N MET A 173 9.50 -10.67 -12.74
CA MET A 173 9.14 -11.87 -13.48
C MET A 173 8.02 -11.60 -14.51
N THR A 174 7.01 -10.81 -14.17
CA THR A 174 5.99 -10.41 -15.16
C THR A 174 6.57 -9.48 -16.22
N LEU A 175 7.52 -8.63 -15.85
CA LEU A 175 8.23 -7.74 -16.77
C LEU A 175 9.08 -8.51 -17.81
N SER A 176 9.88 -9.47 -17.35
CA SER A 176 10.81 -10.20 -18.22
C SER A 176 10.08 -11.09 -19.22
N THR A 177 8.89 -11.58 -18.84
CA THR A 177 8.06 -12.45 -19.68
C THR A 177 7.25 -11.66 -20.73
N ALA A 178 6.96 -10.39 -20.46
CA ALA A 178 6.29 -9.50 -21.41
C ALA A 178 7.23 -8.91 -22.49
N TRP A 179 8.55 -9.02 -22.32
CA TRP A 179 9.55 -8.30 -23.12
C TRP A 179 9.46 -8.46 -24.66
N PRO A 180 9.26 -9.66 -25.24
CA PRO A 180 9.21 -9.83 -26.70
C PRO A 180 8.02 -9.13 -27.35
N ASN A 181 6.98 -8.89 -26.56
CA ASN A 181 5.68 -8.38 -27.01
C ASN A 181 5.58 -6.86 -26.90
N LEU A 182 6.69 -6.22 -26.53
CA LEU A 182 6.72 -4.83 -26.18
C LEU A 182 6.57 -3.94 -27.39
N ALA A 183 7.31 -4.15 -28.49
CA ALA A 183 7.27 -3.25 -29.64
C ALA A 183 5.84 -3.01 -30.18
N ALA A 184 4.99 -4.04 -30.11
CA ALA A 184 3.55 -3.98 -30.36
C ALA A 184 2.80 -3.00 -29.42
N GLY A 185 3.13 -3.01 -28.13
CA GLY A 185 2.59 -2.11 -27.12
C GLY A 185 2.94 -0.63 -27.30
N ALA A 186 4.08 -0.27 -27.92
CA ALA A 186 4.37 1.14 -28.23
C ALA A 186 3.40 1.71 -29.26
N VAL A 187 3.00 0.91 -30.26
CA VAL A 187 2.01 1.31 -31.26
C VAL A 187 0.66 1.53 -30.59
N VAL A 188 0.23 0.61 -29.72
CA VAL A 188 -1.01 0.73 -28.94
C VAL A 188 -0.96 1.97 -28.02
N LEU A 189 0.17 2.22 -27.36
CA LEU A 189 0.29 3.38 -26.47
C LEU A 189 0.18 4.70 -27.25
N ARG A 190 0.77 4.76 -28.45
CA ARG A 190 0.67 5.93 -29.32
C ARG A 190 -0.76 6.16 -29.80
N THR A 191 -1.45 5.13 -30.26
CA THR A 191 -2.85 5.26 -30.70
C THR A 191 -3.77 5.63 -29.55
N LEU A 192 -3.52 5.12 -28.34
CA LEU A 192 -4.22 5.56 -27.13
C LEU A 192 -3.95 7.03 -26.83
N LEU A 193 -2.70 7.50 -26.89
CA LEU A 193 -2.36 8.91 -26.68
C LEU A 193 -3.02 9.84 -27.71
N GLU A 194 -3.14 9.42 -28.96
CA GLU A 194 -3.83 10.17 -30.01
C GLU A 194 -5.35 10.28 -29.75
N GLN A 195 -5.94 9.32 -29.01
CA GLN A 195 -7.34 9.35 -28.59
C GLN A 195 -7.59 10.10 -27.28
N VAL A 196 -6.55 10.38 -26.49
CA VAL A 196 -6.72 11.13 -25.24
C VAL A 196 -7.13 12.56 -25.58
N SER A 197 -8.32 12.96 -25.11
CA SER A 197 -8.83 14.31 -25.30
C SER A 197 -7.81 15.35 -24.82
N PRO A 198 -7.57 16.44 -25.58
CA PRO A 198 -6.69 17.52 -25.15
C PRO A 198 -7.14 18.13 -23.81
N LEU A 199 -8.43 18.02 -23.47
CA LEU A 199 -8.97 18.42 -22.17
C LEU A 199 -8.40 17.61 -21.01
N ALA A 200 -8.14 16.31 -21.19
CA ALA A 200 -7.50 15.49 -20.18
C ALA A 200 -6.04 15.92 -19.96
N GLY A 201 -5.35 16.33 -21.02
CA GLY A 201 -4.00 16.93 -20.95
C GLY A 201 -3.99 18.23 -20.13
N ILE A 202 -4.96 19.12 -20.36
CA ILE A 202 -5.12 20.35 -19.58
C ILE A 202 -5.44 20.02 -18.11
N GLY A 203 -6.34 19.05 -17.88
CA GLY A 203 -6.69 18.59 -16.54
C GLY A 203 -5.47 18.04 -15.77
N LEU A 204 -4.61 17.25 -16.42
CA LEU A 204 -3.35 16.75 -15.87
C LEU A 204 -2.36 17.89 -15.60
N ALA A 205 -2.17 18.82 -16.52
CA ALA A 205 -1.28 19.96 -16.33
C ALA A 205 -1.71 20.82 -15.14
N LEU A 206 -3.02 21.09 -15.01
CA LEU A 206 -3.60 21.79 -13.87
C LEU A 206 -3.33 21.02 -12.56
N LEU A 207 -3.57 19.71 -12.57
CA LEU A 207 -3.31 18.81 -11.43
C LEU A 207 -1.87 18.92 -10.93
N LEU A 208 -0.91 18.84 -11.86
CA LEU A 208 0.52 18.90 -11.56
C LEU A 208 0.92 20.26 -11.02
N LEU A 209 0.50 21.34 -11.68
CA LEU A 209 0.78 22.71 -11.25
C LEU A 209 0.27 22.94 -9.82
N THR A 210 -0.96 22.53 -9.52
CA THR A 210 -1.53 22.70 -8.19
C THR A 210 -0.88 21.78 -7.15
N SER A 211 -0.44 20.58 -7.56
CA SER A 211 0.30 19.69 -6.67
C SER A 211 1.67 20.27 -6.30
N VAL A 212 2.40 20.86 -7.24
CA VAL A 212 3.66 21.58 -6.97
C VAL A 212 3.42 22.77 -6.03
N LEU A 213 2.38 23.56 -6.28
CA LEU A 213 2.05 24.74 -5.47
C LEU A 213 1.71 24.36 -4.01
N VAL A 214 0.86 23.34 -3.82
CA VAL A 214 0.46 22.83 -2.49
C VAL A 214 1.64 22.19 -1.77
N ALA A 215 2.52 21.48 -2.48
CA ALA A 215 3.73 20.90 -1.92
C ALA A 215 4.72 21.97 -1.43
N TRP A 216 4.87 23.06 -2.18
CA TRP A 216 5.86 24.11 -1.90
C TRP A 216 5.40 25.09 -0.81
N LYS A 217 4.14 25.52 -0.83
CA LYS A 217 3.59 26.50 0.14
C LYS A 217 2.26 26.01 0.73
N PRO A 218 2.29 25.26 1.86
CA PRO A 218 1.09 24.69 2.47
C PRO A 218 0.29 25.72 3.29
N VAL A 219 -0.09 26.85 2.70
CA VAL A 219 -0.94 27.88 3.32
C VAL A 219 -2.42 27.44 3.25
N PRO A 220 -3.27 27.69 4.26
CA PRO A 220 -4.67 27.23 4.25
C PRO A 220 -5.48 27.66 3.02
N THR A 221 -5.22 28.86 2.49
CA THR A 221 -5.84 29.37 1.26
C THR A 221 -5.44 28.55 0.04
N VAL A 222 -4.13 28.24 -0.10
CA VAL A 222 -3.59 27.39 -1.16
C VAL A 222 -4.14 25.97 -1.05
N GLN A 223 -4.35 25.44 0.17
CA GLN A 223 -4.94 24.12 0.37
C GLN A 223 -6.41 24.06 -0.10
N ARG A 224 -7.22 25.09 0.20
CA ARG A 224 -8.62 25.17 -0.27
C ARG A 224 -8.70 25.33 -1.78
N ALA A 225 -7.88 26.21 -2.35
CA ALA A 225 -7.79 26.40 -3.80
C ALA A 225 -7.30 25.13 -4.49
N GLY A 226 -6.29 24.46 -3.93
CA GLY A 226 -5.77 23.18 -4.38
C GLY A 226 -6.85 22.11 -4.37
N ALA A 227 -7.63 21.98 -3.30
CA ALA A 227 -8.76 21.04 -3.24
C ALA A 227 -9.79 21.30 -4.36
N GLY A 228 -10.11 22.56 -4.62
CA GLY A 228 -10.99 22.95 -5.74
C GLY A 228 -10.41 22.58 -7.10
N ALA A 229 -9.11 22.79 -7.31
CA ALA A 229 -8.43 22.42 -8.54
C ALA A 229 -8.28 20.91 -8.72
N PHE A 230 -8.07 20.14 -7.64
CA PHE A 230 -8.11 18.68 -7.66
C PHE A 230 -9.50 18.18 -8.07
N ALA A 231 -10.57 18.75 -7.50
CA ALA A 231 -11.93 18.40 -7.88
C ALA A 231 -12.22 18.75 -9.34
N LEU A 232 -11.81 19.94 -9.80
CA LEU A 232 -11.98 20.35 -11.19
C LEU A 232 -11.19 19.45 -12.16
N SER A 233 -9.93 19.15 -11.85
CA SER A 233 -9.10 18.24 -12.64
C SER A 233 -9.71 16.84 -12.68
N ALA A 234 -10.22 16.36 -11.54
CA ALA A 234 -10.93 15.08 -11.48
C ALA A 234 -12.18 15.10 -12.38
N VAL A 235 -13.00 16.15 -12.34
CA VAL A 235 -14.17 16.30 -13.23
C VAL A 235 -13.78 16.32 -14.71
N LEU A 236 -12.67 16.97 -15.06
CA LEU A 236 -12.16 17.01 -16.44
C LEU A 236 -11.57 15.67 -16.90
N ALA A 237 -10.95 14.91 -15.99
CA ALA A 237 -10.30 13.64 -16.29
C ALA A 237 -11.24 12.43 -16.17
N LEU A 238 -12.26 12.50 -15.32
CA LEU A 238 -13.15 11.37 -15.00
C LEU A 238 -13.84 10.79 -16.23
N PRO A 239 -14.40 11.59 -17.17
CA PRO A 239 -15.03 11.05 -18.36
C PRO A 239 -14.05 10.24 -19.21
N ALA A 240 -12.83 10.75 -19.40
CA ALA A 240 -11.79 10.02 -20.14
C ALA A 240 -11.40 8.71 -19.44
N LEU A 241 -11.25 8.73 -18.10
CA LEU A 241 -10.99 7.53 -17.31
C LEU A 241 -12.15 6.54 -17.35
N TYR A 242 -13.40 7.03 -17.34
CA TYR A 242 -14.59 6.21 -17.40
C TYR A 242 -14.72 5.54 -18.77
N HIS A 243 -14.43 6.25 -19.87
CA HIS A 243 -14.39 5.65 -21.20
C HIS A 243 -13.32 4.56 -21.32
N VAL A 244 -12.14 4.77 -20.74
CA VAL A 244 -11.06 3.78 -20.73
C VAL A 244 -11.41 2.56 -19.87
N ALA A 245 -12.06 2.75 -18.72
CA ALA A 245 -12.40 1.65 -17.81
C ALA A 245 -13.73 0.95 -18.16
N GLY A 246 -14.66 1.64 -18.82
CA GLY A 246 -16.02 1.18 -19.10
C GLY A 246 -16.15 0.32 -20.35
N GLY A 247 -15.19 0.37 -21.29
CA GLY A 247 -15.22 -0.42 -22.51
C GLY A 247 -15.98 0.19 -23.68
N ASP A 248 -16.76 1.26 -23.44
CA ASP A 248 -17.62 1.89 -24.44
C ASP A 248 -16.85 2.61 -25.56
N GLY A 249 -15.56 2.93 -25.33
CA GLY A 249 -14.70 3.61 -26.30
C GLY A 249 -14.04 2.68 -27.33
N GLY A 250 -14.47 1.42 -27.44
CA GLY A 250 -13.82 0.42 -28.28
C GLY A 250 -12.53 -0.16 -27.69
N LEU A 251 -12.00 0.43 -26.62
CA LEU A 251 -10.90 -0.13 -25.82
C LEU A 251 -11.46 -1.05 -24.73
N SER A 252 -11.12 -2.34 -24.78
CA SER A 252 -11.42 -3.31 -23.74
C SER A 252 -10.12 -3.95 -23.25
N ILE A 253 -9.96 -3.98 -21.92
CA ILE A 253 -8.84 -4.68 -21.29
C ILE A 253 -9.39 -5.97 -20.69
N GLY A 254 -8.91 -7.10 -21.20
CA GLY A 254 -9.14 -8.49 -20.80
C GLY A 254 -10.54 -9.04 -20.95
N ARG A 255 -11.38 -8.36 -21.71
CA ARG A 255 -12.66 -8.89 -22.15
C ARG A 255 -12.67 -8.90 -23.66
N SER A 256 -13.24 -9.96 -24.24
CA SER A 256 -13.50 -10.00 -25.67
C SER A 256 -14.51 -8.91 -26.03
N VAL A 257 -14.27 -8.22 -27.13
CA VAL A 257 -15.15 -7.17 -27.66
C VAL A 257 -15.99 -7.78 -28.76
N THR A 258 -17.31 -7.72 -28.63
CA THR A 258 -18.22 -8.08 -29.72
C THR A 258 -18.81 -6.80 -30.30
N VAL A 259 -18.46 -6.48 -31.54
CA VAL A 259 -18.99 -5.31 -32.25
C VAL A 259 -20.07 -5.79 -33.21
N SER A 260 -21.31 -5.36 -33.01
CA SER A 260 -22.44 -5.73 -33.88
C SER A 260 -23.00 -4.57 -34.70
N GLY A 261 -22.41 -3.37 -34.58
CA GLY A 261 -22.88 -2.15 -35.24
C GLY A 261 -21.74 -1.20 -35.61
N THR A 262 -22.05 0.08 -35.81
CA THR A 262 -21.07 1.08 -36.24
C THR A 262 -20.29 1.65 -35.06
N VAL A 263 -18.95 1.60 -35.13
CA VAL A 263 -18.00 2.22 -34.21
C VAL A 263 -17.18 3.23 -35.01
N SER A 264 -17.27 4.52 -34.68
CA SER A 264 -16.59 5.58 -35.43
C SER A 264 -15.07 5.66 -35.21
N GLY A 265 -14.54 4.94 -34.22
CA GLY A 265 -13.13 4.97 -33.84
C GLY A 265 -12.43 3.61 -33.93
N ASN A 266 -11.28 3.51 -33.26
CA ASN A 266 -10.53 2.26 -33.19
C ASN A 266 -11.17 1.29 -32.18
N VAL A 267 -11.08 -0.01 -32.47
CA VAL A 267 -11.44 -1.08 -31.53
C VAL A 267 -10.16 -1.74 -31.05
N ILE A 268 -9.87 -1.63 -29.76
CA ILE A 268 -8.63 -2.16 -29.16
C ILE A 268 -9.00 -3.17 -28.07
N ALA A 269 -8.63 -4.44 -28.22
CA ALA A 269 -8.78 -5.45 -27.18
C ALA A 269 -7.42 -5.90 -26.65
N ILE A 270 -7.18 -5.75 -25.35
CA ILE A 270 -5.92 -6.18 -24.72
C ILE A 270 -6.18 -7.43 -23.89
N GLY A 271 -5.73 -8.60 -24.33
CA GLY A 271 -5.94 -9.88 -23.65
C GLY A 271 -7.35 -10.45 -23.85
N GLY A 272 -8.01 -10.10 -24.95
CA GLY A 272 -9.34 -10.59 -25.32
C GLY A 272 -9.52 -10.60 -26.84
N ASP A 273 -10.46 -11.41 -27.31
CA ASP A 273 -10.75 -11.52 -28.75
C ASP A 273 -11.60 -10.35 -29.23
N VAL A 274 -11.44 -9.95 -30.49
CA VAL A 274 -12.38 -9.04 -31.15
C VAL A 274 -13.28 -9.86 -32.07
N ARG A 275 -14.59 -9.78 -31.88
CA ARG A 275 -15.59 -10.42 -32.74
C ARG A 275 -16.40 -9.34 -33.45
N LEU A 276 -16.16 -9.15 -34.74
CA LEU A 276 -16.91 -8.25 -35.60
C LEU A 276 -18.08 -9.03 -36.22
N GLY A 277 -19.31 -8.71 -35.84
CA GLY A 277 -20.52 -9.30 -36.41
C GLY A 277 -20.79 -8.82 -37.84
N GLU A 278 -21.73 -9.46 -38.54
CA GLU A 278 -22.01 -9.21 -39.98
C GLU A 278 -22.35 -7.75 -40.32
N LYS A 279 -22.86 -6.99 -39.35
CA LYS A 279 -23.23 -5.56 -39.50
C LYS A 279 -22.21 -4.61 -38.86
N ALA A 280 -21.07 -5.12 -38.42
CA ALA A 280 -20.05 -4.30 -37.78
C ALA A 280 -19.40 -3.37 -38.81
N GLN A 281 -19.34 -2.07 -38.49
CA GLN A 281 -18.62 -1.07 -39.28
C GLN A 281 -17.68 -0.32 -38.36
N VAL A 282 -16.37 -0.51 -38.52
CA VAL A 282 -15.36 0.15 -37.70
C VAL A 282 -14.65 1.19 -38.56
N GLY A 283 -14.87 2.47 -38.25
CA GLY A 283 -14.28 3.60 -38.98
C GLY A 283 -12.78 3.81 -38.71
N GLY A 284 -12.20 3.04 -37.78
CA GLY A 284 -10.79 3.09 -37.41
C GLY A 284 -10.06 1.75 -37.55
N GLU A 285 -8.96 1.61 -36.83
CA GLU A 285 -8.16 0.37 -36.75
C GLU A 285 -8.78 -0.62 -35.74
N VAL A 286 -8.64 -1.91 -36.03
CA VAL A 286 -8.99 -2.99 -35.08
C VAL A 286 -7.70 -3.62 -34.59
N ILE A 287 -7.39 -3.47 -33.31
CA ILE A 287 -6.15 -3.97 -32.72
C ILE A 287 -6.51 -4.93 -31.60
N THR A 288 -5.95 -6.13 -31.62
CA THR A 288 -5.94 -7.00 -30.45
C THR A 288 -4.51 -7.33 -30.06
N LEU A 289 -4.24 -7.34 -28.76
CA LEU A 289 -3.00 -7.83 -28.18
C LEU A 289 -3.34 -9.10 -27.41
N LEU A 290 -2.68 -10.23 -27.70
CA LEU A 290 -2.92 -11.52 -27.01
C LEU A 290 -4.35 -12.07 -27.17
N GLY A 291 -5.04 -11.72 -28.25
CA GLY A 291 -6.35 -12.25 -28.62
C GLY A 291 -6.47 -12.39 -30.13
N ASP A 292 -7.54 -13.04 -30.58
CA ASP A 292 -7.78 -13.26 -32.01
C ASP A 292 -8.82 -12.25 -32.54
N VAL A 293 -8.77 -11.93 -33.84
CA VAL A 293 -9.80 -11.11 -34.50
C VAL A 293 -10.66 -12.00 -35.39
N TYR A 294 -11.93 -12.14 -35.05
CA TYR A 294 -12.93 -12.85 -35.83
C TYR A 294 -13.79 -11.85 -36.58
N GLN A 295 -13.63 -11.78 -37.90
CA GLN A 295 -14.43 -10.92 -38.77
C GLN A 295 -15.49 -11.74 -39.49
N ALA A 296 -16.77 -11.47 -39.20
CA ALA A 296 -17.88 -12.12 -39.90
C ALA A 296 -18.00 -11.63 -41.35
N PRO A 297 -18.53 -12.45 -42.28
CA PRO A 297 -18.80 -12.02 -43.64
C PRO A 297 -19.77 -10.82 -43.64
N GLY A 298 -19.30 -9.65 -44.06
CA GLY A 298 -20.08 -8.40 -44.07
C GLY A 298 -19.57 -7.31 -43.12
N ALA A 299 -18.74 -7.67 -42.13
CA ALA A 299 -18.07 -6.69 -41.29
C ALA A 299 -17.08 -5.84 -42.11
N GLN A 300 -17.14 -4.52 -41.96
CA GLN A 300 -16.25 -3.57 -42.63
C GLN A 300 -15.36 -2.86 -41.61
N VAL A 301 -14.08 -2.76 -41.94
CA VAL A 301 -13.08 -2.02 -41.15
C VAL A 301 -12.40 -1.07 -42.13
N ASP A 302 -12.51 0.24 -41.90
CA ASP A 302 -11.91 1.26 -42.76
C ASP A 302 -10.39 1.32 -42.54
N GLY A 303 -9.93 1.00 -41.33
CA GLY A 303 -8.52 0.95 -40.96
C GLY A 303 -7.88 -0.44 -41.08
N ARG A 304 -6.71 -0.60 -40.45
CA ARG A 304 -5.97 -1.87 -40.41
C ARG A 304 -6.47 -2.79 -39.30
N VAL A 305 -6.43 -4.09 -39.55
CA VAL A 305 -6.65 -5.13 -38.55
C VAL A 305 -5.30 -5.65 -38.07
N ASN A 306 -4.98 -5.50 -36.78
CA ASN A 306 -3.72 -5.92 -36.18
C ASN A 306 -4.00 -6.94 -35.07
N ALA A 307 -3.55 -8.19 -35.25
CA ALA A 307 -3.61 -9.22 -34.22
C ALA A 307 -2.19 -9.48 -33.69
N LEU A 308 -1.80 -8.70 -32.69
CA LEU A 308 -0.48 -8.77 -32.09
C LEU A 308 -0.43 -9.97 -31.15
N LEU A 309 0.24 -11.04 -31.60
CA LEU A 309 0.36 -12.33 -30.91
C LEU A 309 -0.96 -13.12 -30.84
N GLY A 310 -1.80 -12.90 -31.85
CA GLY A 310 -2.99 -13.70 -32.12
C GLY A 310 -3.19 -13.86 -33.61
N HIS A 311 -4.35 -14.35 -34.00
CA HIS A 311 -4.69 -14.66 -35.39
C HIS A 311 -5.84 -13.78 -35.87
N ALA A 312 -5.75 -13.32 -37.12
CA ALA A 312 -6.82 -12.63 -37.82
C ALA A 312 -7.17 -13.41 -39.10
N PRO A 313 -7.91 -14.52 -39.00
CA PRO A 313 -8.28 -15.33 -40.16
C PRO A 313 -9.11 -14.52 -41.16
N GLY A 314 -8.71 -14.53 -42.43
CA GLY A 314 -9.49 -13.97 -43.53
C GLY A 314 -9.06 -12.58 -44.01
N ASP A 315 -8.22 -11.86 -43.25
CA ASP A 315 -7.72 -10.55 -43.68
C ASP A 315 -6.25 -10.62 -44.13
N ARG A 316 -6.04 -10.40 -45.44
CA ARG A 316 -4.70 -10.42 -46.06
C ARG A 316 -3.87 -9.18 -45.73
N SER A 317 -4.52 -8.11 -45.27
CA SER A 317 -3.85 -6.86 -44.88
C SER A 317 -3.45 -6.85 -43.41
N ALA A 318 -3.86 -7.86 -42.64
CA ALA A 318 -3.62 -7.90 -41.22
C ALA A 318 -2.15 -8.11 -40.88
N LEU A 319 -1.58 -7.22 -40.05
CA LEU A 319 -0.25 -7.44 -39.49
C LEU A 319 -0.37 -8.49 -38.39
N GLN A 320 -0.05 -9.73 -38.77
CA GLN A 320 0.06 -10.86 -37.86
C GLN A 320 1.52 -10.99 -37.45
N THR A 321 1.85 -10.58 -36.22
CA THR A 321 3.12 -10.99 -35.63
C THR A 321 2.94 -12.42 -35.16
N ALA A 322 3.43 -13.37 -35.97
CA ALA A 322 3.48 -14.77 -35.57
C ALA A 322 4.26 -14.88 -34.24
N PRO A 323 3.80 -15.71 -33.27
CA PRO A 323 4.55 -15.94 -32.05
C PRO A 323 5.97 -16.41 -32.39
N PRO A 324 7.01 -15.98 -31.64
CA PRO A 324 8.41 -16.25 -31.99
C PRO A 324 8.65 -17.75 -32.22
N THR A 325 9.11 -18.11 -33.42
CA THR A 325 9.46 -19.49 -33.78
C THR A 325 10.68 -19.93 -32.96
N GLY A 326 10.45 -20.77 -31.95
CA GLY A 326 11.49 -21.24 -31.02
C GLY A 326 11.10 -21.18 -29.55
N LEU A 327 10.08 -20.38 -29.19
CA LEU A 327 9.34 -20.59 -27.94
C LEU A 327 8.42 -21.79 -28.16
N GLY A 328 8.93 -22.99 -27.91
CA GLY A 328 8.19 -24.24 -28.15
C GLY A 328 6.76 -24.22 -27.61
N LEU A 329 5.88 -25.02 -28.20
CA LEU A 329 4.49 -25.21 -27.76
C LEU A 329 4.35 -25.39 -26.24
N ALA A 330 5.38 -25.93 -25.57
CA ALA A 330 5.47 -26.03 -24.12
C ALA A 330 5.63 -24.69 -23.38
N THR A 331 6.45 -23.75 -23.86
CA THR A 331 6.57 -22.42 -23.25
C THR A 331 5.37 -21.54 -23.56
N ALA A 332 4.84 -21.56 -24.78
CA ALA A 332 3.60 -20.85 -25.11
C ALA A 332 2.39 -21.36 -24.29
N ALA A 333 2.30 -22.67 -24.04
CA ALA A 333 1.30 -23.25 -23.14
C ALA A 333 1.55 -22.92 -21.65
N ALA A 334 2.81 -22.82 -21.21
CA ALA A 334 3.15 -22.40 -19.84
C ALA A 334 2.89 -20.90 -19.60
N PHE A 335 2.99 -20.08 -20.63
CA PHE A 335 2.63 -18.67 -20.58
C PHE A 335 1.13 -18.44 -20.74
N ARG A 336 0.36 -19.35 -21.36
CA ARG A 336 -1.09 -19.18 -21.52
C ARG A 336 -1.85 -18.95 -20.20
N PRO A 337 -1.55 -19.65 -19.08
CA PRO A 337 -2.10 -19.34 -17.77
C PRO A 337 -1.67 -17.98 -17.25
N VAL A 338 -0.39 -17.60 -17.40
CA VAL A 338 0.16 -16.31 -16.96
C VAL A 338 -0.39 -15.15 -17.80
N LEU A 339 -0.60 -15.37 -19.09
CA LEU A 339 -1.17 -14.45 -20.06
C LEU A 339 -2.70 -14.37 -19.91
N GLY A 340 -3.36 -15.46 -19.53
CA GLY A 340 -4.75 -15.46 -19.08
C GLY A 340 -4.94 -14.79 -17.72
N TRP A 341 -3.90 -14.83 -16.86
CA TRP A 341 -3.80 -14.06 -15.61
C TRP A 341 -3.54 -12.57 -15.87
N LEU A 342 -2.74 -12.26 -16.90
CA LEU A 342 -2.54 -10.89 -17.40
C LEU A 342 -3.74 -10.40 -18.23
N GLY A 343 -4.56 -11.31 -18.75
CA GLY A 343 -5.90 -11.04 -19.22
C GLY A 343 -6.71 -10.49 -18.04
N ALA A 344 -7.24 -9.28 -18.19
CA ALA A 344 -7.83 -8.44 -17.15
C ALA A 344 -8.84 -9.06 -16.18
N ALA A 345 -9.30 -10.29 -16.37
CA ALA A 345 -10.13 -10.99 -15.40
C ALA A 345 -9.42 -11.23 -14.06
N ALA A 346 -8.12 -11.56 -14.05
CA ALA A 346 -7.40 -11.83 -12.79
C ALA A 346 -6.72 -10.58 -12.20
N TRP A 347 -6.51 -9.52 -12.99
CA TRP A 347 -5.89 -8.27 -12.52
C TRP A 347 -6.58 -7.66 -11.28
N PRO A 348 -7.93 -7.58 -11.20
CA PRO A 348 -8.62 -7.15 -9.98
C PRO A 348 -8.25 -7.99 -8.76
N GLN A 349 -8.15 -9.32 -8.93
CA GLN A 349 -7.79 -10.24 -7.84
C GLN A 349 -6.34 -10.06 -7.42
N VAL A 350 -5.42 -9.99 -8.39
CA VAL A 350 -3.99 -9.72 -8.14
C VAL A 350 -3.81 -8.40 -7.40
N PHE A 351 -4.50 -7.35 -7.85
CA PHE A 351 -4.41 -6.03 -7.24
C PHE A 351 -4.99 -6.02 -5.81
N VAL A 352 -6.09 -6.74 -5.55
CA VAL A 352 -6.62 -6.92 -4.18
C VAL A 352 -5.67 -7.72 -3.31
N VAL A 353 -5.10 -8.82 -3.81
CA VAL A 353 -4.11 -9.62 -3.07
C VAL A 353 -2.87 -8.79 -2.74
N LEU A 354 -2.39 -7.99 -3.69
CA LEU A 354 -1.23 -7.12 -3.50
C LEU A 354 -1.54 -5.99 -2.51
N THR A 355 -2.69 -5.34 -2.62
CA THR A 355 -3.16 -4.30 -1.68
C THR A 355 -3.41 -4.87 -0.28
N GLY A 356 -4.02 -6.05 -0.19
CA GLY A 356 -4.27 -6.76 1.07
C GLY A 356 -2.98 -7.26 1.72
N GLY A 357 -2.04 -7.77 0.94
CA GLY A 357 -0.71 -8.17 1.39
C GLY A 357 0.10 -6.97 1.91
N ALA A 358 0.13 -5.86 1.16
CA ALA A 358 0.75 -4.62 1.60
C ALA A 358 0.10 -4.07 2.89
N LEU A 359 -1.23 -4.11 2.98
CA LEU A 359 -1.98 -3.72 4.18
C LEU A 359 -1.60 -4.58 5.40
N LEU A 360 -1.58 -5.91 5.23
CA LEU A 360 -1.19 -6.85 6.27
C LEU A 360 0.24 -6.59 6.74
N LEU A 361 1.18 -6.35 5.82
CA LEU A 361 2.56 -5.99 6.17
C LEU A 361 2.66 -4.71 6.97
N LEU A 362 1.98 -3.64 6.52
CA LEU A 362 1.95 -2.36 7.22
C LEU A 362 1.34 -2.48 8.61
N PHE A 363 0.34 -3.35 8.77
CA PHE A 363 -0.31 -3.64 10.04
C PHE A 363 0.61 -4.42 10.98
N VAL A 364 1.19 -5.53 10.53
CA VAL A 364 2.12 -6.37 11.30
C VAL A 364 3.38 -5.58 11.70
N ALA A 365 3.83 -4.67 10.85
CA ALA A 365 4.94 -3.77 11.15
C ALA A 365 4.59 -2.64 12.14
N GLY A 366 3.32 -2.47 12.52
CA GLY A 366 2.86 -1.37 13.36
C GLY A 366 2.93 0.01 12.69
N LEU A 367 3.16 0.07 11.37
CA LEU A 367 3.31 1.31 10.62
C LEU A 367 1.95 1.93 10.22
N ALA A 368 0.93 1.09 9.99
CA ALA A 368 -0.38 1.54 9.50
C ALA A 368 -1.03 2.64 10.37
N PRO A 369 -1.11 2.52 11.73
CA PRO A 369 -1.67 3.59 12.57
C PRO A 369 -0.87 4.89 12.52
N GLY A 370 0.45 4.80 12.39
CA GLY A 370 1.33 5.96 12.30
C GLY A 370 1.13 6.73 11.00
N LEU A 371 1.08 6.01 9.88
CA LEU A 371 0.85 6.57 8.55
C LEU A 371 -0.55 7.19 8.42
N ALA A 372 -1.58 6.48 8.89
CA ALA A 372 -2.97 6.98 8.88
C ALA A 372 -3.13 8.29 9.68
N ARG A 373 -2.52 8.38 10.87
CA ARG A 373 -2.52 9.64 11.64
C ARG A 373 -1.87 10.76 10.84
N ARG A 374 -0.71 10.54 10.22
CA ARG A 374 -0.02 11.57 9.42
C ARG A 374 -0.86 12.01 8.21
N GLN A 375 -1.54 11.07 7.55
CA GLN A 375 -2.46 11.35 6.45
C GLN A 375 -3.54 12.36 6.84
N ARG A 376 -4.10 12.23 8.04
CA ARG A 376 -5.15 13.15 8.55
C ARG A 376 -4.66 14.55 8.90
N HIS A 377 -3.39 14.71 9.28
CA HIS A 377 -2.86 16.02 9.70
C HIS A 377 -2.56 16.95 8.52
N ALA A 378 -2.29 16.40 7.33
CA ALA A 378 -1.95 17.20 6.16
C ALA A 378 -2.49 16.56 4.85
N PRO A 379 -3.81 16.37 4.72
CA PRO A 379 -4.39 15.53 3.68
C PRO A 379 -4.11 16.04 2.26
N MET A 380 -4.17 17.36 2.07
CA MET A 380 -3.90 17.96 0.76
C MET A 380 -2.42 17.90 0.38
N ARG A 381 -1.53 18.00 1.37
CA ARG A 381 -0.08 17.89 1.14
C ARG A 381 0.30 16.46 0.78
N THR A 382 -0.26 15.47 1.46
CA THR A 382 0.01 14.06 1.13
C THR A 382 -0.54 13.70 -0.24
N LEU A 383 -1.75 14.14 -0.58
CA LEU A 383 -2.29 13.95 -1.93
C LEU A 383 -1.39 14.59 -3.01
N ALA A 384 -1.02 15.85 -2.84
CA ALA A 384 -0.14 16.56 -3.77
C ALA A 384 1.21 15.85 -3.98
N MET A 385 1.89 15.46 -2.90
CA MET A 385 3.17 14.73 -3.00
C MET A 385 3.01 13.38 -3.69
N GLY A 386 1.91 12.67 -3.44
CA GLY A 386 1.62 11.41 -4.09
C GLY A 386 1.38 11.55 -5.58
N VAL A 387 0.61 12.56 -5.99
CA VAL A 387 0.38 12.88 -7.40
C VAL A 387 1.70 13.25 -8.10
N LEU A 388 2.55 14.08 -7.47
CA LEU A 388 3.86 14.41 -8.03
C LEU A 388 4.75 13.16 -8.16
N MET A 389 4.73 12.26 -7.18
CA MET A 389 5.50 11.03 -7.24
C MET A 389 5.00 10.09 -8.35
N LEU A 390 3.69 9.94 -8.50
CA LEU A 390 3.11 9.16 -9.59
C LEU A 390 3.41 9.79 -10.95
N ALA A 391 3.37 11.11 -11.07
CA ALA A 391 3.73 11.81 -12.30
C ALA A 391 5.22 11.67 -12.63
N LEU A 392 6.09 11.71 -11.62
CA LEU A 392 7.53 11.49 -11.77
C LEU A 392 7.86 10.05 -12.22
N LEU A 393 7.01 9.07 -11.90
CA LEU A 393 7.15 7.70 -12.38
C LEU A 393 6.50 7.52 -13.76
N ALA A 394 5.24 7.94 -13.91
CA ALA A 394 4.44 7.72 -15.11
C ALA A 394 4.86 8.58 -16.30
N GLY A 395 5.32 9.82 -16.07
CA GLY A 395 5.79 10.72 -17.12
C GLY A 395 7.00 10.15 -17.87
N PRO A 396 8.12 9.85 -17.18
CA PRO A 396 9.26 9.17 -17.80
C PRO A 396 8.90 7.81 -18.37
N ALA A 397 8.01 7.04 -17.72
CA ALA A 397 7.53 5.77 -18.27
C ALA A 397 6.86 5.97 -19.65
N ALA A 398 6.00 6.98 -19.78
CA ALA A 398 5.35 7.31 -21.04
C ALA A 398 6.35 7.76 -22.10
N VAL A 399 7.31 8.62 -21.75
CA VAL A 399 8.37 9.08 -22.66
C VAL A 399 9.23 7.91 -23.13
N LEU A 400 9.66 7.03 -22.21
CA LEU A 400 10.43 5.84 -22.53
C LEU A 400 9.62 4.87 -23.41
N GLY A 401 8.32 4.71 -23.13
CA GLY A 401 7.43 3.89 -23.94
C GLY A 401 7.28 4.42 -25.37
N LEU A 402 7.09 5.72 -25.52
CA LEU A 402 7.04 6.40 -26.82
C LEU A 402 8.38 6.35 -27.58
N ALA A 403 9.50 6.34 -26.86
CA ALA A 403 10.84 6.16 -27.43
C ALA A 403 11.16 4.69 -27.80
N GLY A 404 10.22 3.75 -27.60
CA GLY A 404 10.42 2.33 -27.84
C GLY A 404 11.21 1.59 -26.75
N LEU A 405 11.63 2.28 -25.68
CA LEU A 405 12.31 1.73 -24.49
C LEU A 405 11.30 1.16 -23.50
N LEU A 406 10.56 0.17 -23.97
CA LEU A 406 9.38 -0.33 -23.26
C LEU A 406 9.69 -1.14 -22.01
N GLY A 407 10.87 -1.75 -21.95
CA GLY A 407 11.34 -2.43 -20.76
C GLY A 407 11.42 -1.53 -19.53
N PRO A 408 12.27 -0.50 -19.58
CA PRO A 408 12.31 0.56 -18.57
C PRO A 408 10.95 1.20 -18.32
N ALA A 409 10.15 1.44 -19.36
CA ALA A 409 8.81 2.00 -19.24
C ALA A 409 7.88 1.10 -18.39
N LEU A 410 7.81 -0.19 -18.72
CA LEU A 410 7.00 -1.15 -17.98
C LEU A 410 7.51 -1.30 -16.54
N LEU A 411 8.82 -1.25 -16.30
CA LEU A 411 9.37 -1.32 -14.95
C LEU A 411 8.88 -0.12 -14.13
N ALA A 412 8.92 1.08 -14.71
CA ALA A 412 8.41 2.29 -14.08
C ALA A 412 6.89 2.23 -13.85
N VAL A 413 6.11 1.68 -14.79
CA VAL A 413 4.67 1.45 -14.62
C VAL A 413 4.40 0.44 -13.49
N ALA A 414 5.15 -0.64 -13.42
CA ALA A 414 4.97 -1.65 -12.38
C ALA A 414 5.36 -1.11 -10.99
N LEU A 415 6.42 -0.30 -10.91
CA LEU A 415 6.76 0.44 -9.69
C LEU A 415 5.67 1.44 -9.31
N ALA A 416 5.07 2.14 -10.28
CA ALA A 416 3.93 3.01 -10.04
C ALA A 416 2.73 2.22 -9.52
N ALA A 417 2.42 1.05 -10.09
CA ALA A 417 1.33 0.20 -9.62
C ALA A 417 1.56 -0.32 -8.19
N LEU A 418 2.79 -0.73 -7.86
CA LEU A 418 3.18 -1.12 -6.50
C LEU A 418 3.06 0.06 -5.52
N LEU A 419 3.46 1.26 -5.94
CA LEU A 419 3.30 2.49 -5.16
C LEU A 419 1.82 2.84 -4.94
N VAL A 420 1.00 2.73 -5.98
CA VAL A 420 -0.46 2.94 -5.91
C VAL A 420 -1.08 1.95 -4.94
N ALA A 421 -0.75 0.66 -5.04
CA ALA A 421 -1.33 -0.35 -4.17
C ALA A 421 -0.89 -0.19 -2.71
N THR A 422 0.39 0.09 -2.45
CA THR A 422 0.88 0.35 -1.08
C THR A 422 0.29 1.63 -0.49
N GLY A 423 0.16 2.69 -1.28
CA GLY A 423 -0.55 3.90 -0.88
C GLY A 423 -2.03 3.65 -0.61
N LEU A 424 -2.69 2.86 -1.46
CA LEU A 424 -4.09 2.50 -1.32
C LEU A 424 -4.32 1.73 -0.03
N SER A 425 -3.43 0.81 0.35
CA SER A 425 -3.48 0.10 1.63
C SER A 425 -3.54 1.06 2.82
N VAL A 426 -2.74 2.13 2.83
CA VAL A 426 -2.76 3.14 3.91
C VAL A 426 -4.10 3.87 3.95
N SER A 427 -4.60 4.30 2.78
CA SER A 427 -5.87 5.01 2.66
C SER A 427 -7.08 4.14 3.04
N LEU A 428 -7.09 2.86 2.62
CA LEU A 428 -8.14 1.90 2.98
C LEU A 428 -8.13 1.60 4.48
N TYR A 429 -6.94 1.45 5.08
CA TYR A 429 -6.82 1.31 6.53
C TYR A 429 -7.40 2.52 7.26
N ASP A 430 -7.05 3.74 6.83
CA ASP A 430 -7.53 4.97 7.48
C ASP A 430 -9.05 5.14 7.36
N LEU A 431 -9.59 4.92 6.17
CA LEU A 431 -11.03 4.97 5.89
C LEU A 431 -11.79 3.91 6.69
N GLY A 432 -11.34 2.66 6.63
CA GLY A 432 -11.97 1.56 7.32
C GLY A 432 -11.91 1.71 8.85
N ARG A 433 -10.79 2.20 9.38
CA ARG A 433 -10.68 2.56 10.81
C ARG A 433 -11.65 3.69 11.17
N ALA A 434 -11.79 4.73 10.35
CA ALA A 434 -12.74 5.80 10.60
C ALA A 434 -14.19 5.29 10.64
N LEU A 435 -14.56 4.39 9.72
CA LEU A 435 -15.87 3.73 9.70
C LEU A 435 -16.07 2.86 10.95
N ALA A 436 -15.07 2.05 11.33
CA ALA A 436 -15.14 1.22 12.53
C ALA A 436 -15.34 2.04 13.81
N HIS A 437 -14.70 3.21 13.93
CA HIS A 437 -14.90 4.13 15.06
C HIS A 437 -16.31 4.75 15.04
N ARG A 438 -16.82 5.12 13.87
CA ARG A 438 -18.19 5.66 13.75
C ARG A 438 -19.26 4.65 14.15
N VAL A 439 -19.04 3.37 13.83
CA VAL A 439 -19.96 2.27 14.18
C VAL A 439 -19.68 1.69 15.57
N ARG A 440 -18.64 2.18 16.28
CA ARG A 440 -18.23 1.72 17.62
C ARG A 440 -17.91 0.20 17.68
N LEU A 441 -17.27 -0.32 16.64
CA LEU A 441 -16.89 -1.73 16.58
C LEU A 441 -15.72 -2.05 17.54
N PRO A 442 -15.69 -3.27 18.13
CA PRO A 442 -14.56 -3.71 18.95
C PRO A 442 -13.31 -3.85 18.08
N VAL A 443 -12.15 -3.50 18.62
CA VAL A 443 -10.85 -3.58 17.92
C VAL A 443 -10.85 -2.85 16.57
N PRO A 444 -11.06 -1.52 16.56
CA PRO A 444 -11.30 -0.75 15.34
C PRO A 444 -10.10 -0.74 14.38
N ASP A 445 -8.91 -1.09 14.84
CA ASP A 445 -7.72 -1.18 14.00
C ASP A 445 -7.73 -2.42 13.09
N ALA A 446 -8.06 -3.60 13.63
CA ALA A 446 -8.11 -4.84 12.85
C ALA A 446 -9.38 -4.91 12.00
N VAL A 447 -10.53 -4.61 12.61
CA VAL A 447 -11.84 -4.59 11.92
C VAL A 447 -11.85 -3.48 10.86
N GLY A 448 -11.23 -2.33 11.15
CA GLY A 448 -11.10 -1.25 10.18
C GLY A 448 -10.30 -1.65 8.93
N ALA A 449 -9.19 -2.36 9.07
CA ALA A 449 -8.41 -2.85 7.95
C ALA A 449 -9.25 -3.76 7.02
N LEU A 450 -9.99 -4.70 7.62
CA LEU A 450 -10.88 -5.62 6.89
C LEU A 450 -12.03 -4.88 6.20
N LEU A 451 -12.66 -3.91 6.88
CA LEU A 451 -13.73 -3.09 6.30
C LEU A 451 -13.25 -2.23 5.13
N GLY A 452 -12.06 -1.66 5.22
CA GLY A 452 -11.47 -0.89 4.12
C GLY A 452 -11.22 -1.77 2.89
N LEU A 453 -10.60 -2.94 3.10
CA LEU A 453 -10.31 -3.88 2.01
C LEU A 453 -11.59 -4.47 1.39
N SER A 454 -12.59 -4.79 2.20
CA SER A 454 -13.87 -5.33 1.71
C SER A 454 -14.68 -4.29 0.95
N ALA A 455 -14.69 -3.02 1.39
CA ALA A 455 -15.30 -1.93 0.65
C ALA A 455 -14.63 -1.71 -0.72
N PHE A 456 -13.30 -1.79 -0.77
CA PHE A 456 -12.57 -1.72 -2.04
C PHE A 456 -12.84 -2.95 -2.93
N ALA A 457 -12.86 -4.15 -2.37
CA ALA A 457 -13.22 -5.35 -3.12
C ALA A 457 -14.65 -5.28 -3.69
N ALA A 458 -15.60 -4.74 -2.92
CA ALA A 458 -16.96 -4.49 -3.40
C ALA A 458 -17.00 -3.48 -4.55
N SER A 459 -16.12 -2.46 -4.53
CA SER A 459 -16.00 -1.50 -5.62
C SER A 459 -15.54 -2.09 -6.95
N LEU A 460 -14.90 -3.27 -6.94
CA LEU A 460 -14.50 -3.96 -8.18
C LEU A 460 -15.67 -4.37 -9.06
N SER A 461 -16.89 -4.45 -8.51
CA SER A 461 -18.12 -4.63 -9.29
C SER A 461 -18.39 -3.47 -10.26
N LEU A 462 -17.80 -2.30 -9.97
CA LEU A 462 -17.86 -1.09 -10.78
C LEU A 462 -16.42 -0.68 -11.15
N PRO A 463 -15.84 -1.24 -12.23
CA PRO A 463 -14.45 -0.99 -12.64
C PRO A 463 -14.00 0.47 -12.62
N PRO A 464 -14.77 1.46 -13.14
CA PRO A 464 -14.35 2.87 -13.09
C PRO A 464 -14.27 3.41 -11.66
N LEU A 465 -15.15 2.96 -10.77
CA LEU A 465 -15.13 3.37 -9.36
C LEU A 465 -13.93 2.75 -8.63
N ALA A 466 -13.66 1.47 -8.85
CA ALA A 466 -12.46 0.83 -8.30
C ALA A 466 -11.17 1.49 -8.80
N PHE A 467 -11.07 1.79 -10.10
CA PHE A 467 -9.90 2.43 -10.68
C PHE A 467 -9.68 3.84 -10.10
N THR A 468 -10.73 4.64 -10.01
CA THR A 468 -10.64 5.99 -9.42
C THR A 468 -10.28 5.94 -7.94
N LEU A 469 -10.87 5.03 -7.16
CA LEU A 469 -10.48 4.80 -5.76
C LEU A 469 -9.02 4.34 -5.65
N ALA A 470 -8.56 3.47 -6.53
CA ALA A 470 -7.19 2.99 -6.54
C ALA A 470 -6.20 4.12 -6.82
N VAL A 471 -6.42 4.93 -7.87
CA VAL A 471 -5.53 6.03 -8.24
C VAL A 471 -5.54 7.13 -7.19
N VAL A 472 -6.72 7.59 -6.75
CA VAL A 472 -6.84 8.69 -5.77
C VAL A 472 -6.39 8.24 -4.38
N GLY A 473 -6.86 7.09 -3.90
CA GLY A 473 -6.46 6.51 -2.61
C GLY A 473 -4.98 6.11 -2.61
N GLY A 474 -4.48 5.58 -3.72
CA GLY A 474 -3.09 5.26 -3.95
C GLY A 474 -2.18 6.47 -3.92
N ALA A 475 -2.51 7.52 -4.67
CA ALA A 475 -1.78 8.79 -4.62
C ALA A 475 -1.78 9.35 -3.20
N TRP A 476 -2.94 9.39 -2.54
CA TRP A 476 -3.06 9.98 -1.22
C TRP A 476 -2.18 9.28 -0.17
N GLY A 477 -2.18 7.95 -0.14
CA GLY A 477 -1.34 7.19 0.77
C GLY A 477 0.14 7.16 0.36
N ALA A 478 0.46 7.14 -0.93
CA ALA A 478 1.83 7.17 -1.42
C ALA A 478 2.58 8.44 -0.96
N GLY A 479 1.90 9.60 -0.97
CA GLY A 479 2.50 10.82 -0.46
C GLY A 479 2.73 10.81 1.06
N THR A 480 1.97 10.03 1.83
CA THR A 480 2.26 9.85 3.27
C THR A 480 3.56 9.11 3.49
N LEU A 481 3.83 8.08 2.68
CA LEU A 481 5.09 7.31 2.73
C LEU A 481 6.27 8.23 2.43
N LEU A 482 6.14 9.12 1.45
CA LEU A 482 7.21 10.04 1.07
C LEU A 482 7.52 11.07 2.17
N LEU A 483 6.48 11.63 2.81
CA LEU A 483 6.64 12.54 3.95
C LEU A 483 7.27 11.87 5.17
N THR A 484 7.26 10.54 5.27
CA THR A 484 7.94 9.85 6.39
C THR A 484 9.45 9.74 6.23
N ARG A 485 9.96 9.83 4.99
CA ARG A 485 11.38 9.65 4.68
C ARG A 485 12.16 10.94 4.54
N LEU A 486 11.50 12.04 4.22
CA LEU A 486 12.15 13.34 4.10
C LEU A 486 12.57 13.83 5.50
N PRO A 487 13.88 14.05 5.75
CA PRO A 487 14.34 14.70 6.98
C PRO A 487 13.67 16.08 7.08
N ARG A 488 13.21 16.42 8.27
CA ARG A 488 12.55 17.70 8.54
C ARG A 488 13.50 18.87 8.40
#